data_AF-A0A7C5JVR0-F1
#
_entry.id   AF-A0A7C5JVR0-F1
#
_cell.length_a   1.000
_cell.length_b   1.000
_cell.length_c   1.000
_cell.angle_alpha   90.00
_cell.angle_beta   90.00
_cell.angle_gamma   90.00
#
_symmetry.space_group_name_H-M   'P 1'
#
loop_
_entity.id
_entity.type
_entity.pdbx_description
1 polymer ?
#
loop_
_entity_poly.entity_id
_entity_poly.type
_entity_poly.pdbx_seq_one_letter_code
_entity_poly.pdbx_strand_id
1 'polypeptide(L)'
;MFVVGLTGDVGAGKSTVASMLSEFGASIINADKIVSEIWKDESILKAVKDRWGDVIFSDEGPPLPGKISDIVFEDEKEYRWLCGLIHPRVRAQMEAKVLFSEGLIVAEIPLLFENGVPWWVDFTVYVSSPLAQRVNRNKSRGWNEYELFRRERWLIPQETKRKAADWVIMNDKGLNELRGEVCRLLDFLKRISCCIEGFFTCGSFDEAERIARFLLEKRLVACTNIVGVDSRYLWLGNLESDQEYLVIFKSVENLFPQIERVVREAHSYDLPVITAQRMKKASLEVRKWILEECDS
;
A
#
# COMPACT_ATOMS: atom_id res chain seq x y z
N MET A 1 8.77 1.26 -3.91
CA MET A 1 7.39 0.75 -3.94
C MET A 1 6.60 1.40 -2.82
N PHE A 2 5.29 1.58 -2.98
CA PHE A 2 4.37 1.98 -1.93
C PHE A 2 3.10 1.14 -2.08
N VAL A 3 2.70 0.43 -1.02
CA VAL A 3 1.69 -0.63 -1.11
C VAL A 3 0.41 -0.22 -0.40
N VAL A 4 -0.68 -0.22 -1.16
CA VAL A 4 -2.02 0.07 -0.67
C VAL A 4 -2.80 -1.23 -0.52
N GLY A 5 -3.19 -1.57 0.71
CA GLY A 5 -4.13 -2.65 0.99
C GLY A 5 -5.55 -2.20 0.71
N LEU A 6 -6.15 -2.69 -0.37
CA LEU A 6 -7.54 -2.41 -0.73
C LEU A 6 -8.45 -3.52 -0.20
N THR A 7 -9.38 -3.15 0.66
CA THR A 7 -10.40 -4.03 1.22
C THR A 7 -11.73 -3.32 1.28
N GLY A 8 -12.75 -3.95 1.83
CA GLY A 8 -14.13 -3.47 1.75
C GLY A 8 -15.13 -4.60 1.76
N ASP A 9 -16.38 -4.23 1.97
CA ASP A 9 -17.44 -5.22 2.10
C ASP A 9 -17.75 -5.94 0.80
N VAL A 10 -18.42 -7.08 0.93
CA VAL A 10 -18.90 -7.87 -0.20
C VAL A 10 -19.89 -7.03 -1.02
N GLY A 11 -19.60 -6.80 -2.30
CA GLY A 11 -20.42 -5.94 -3.16
C GLY A 11 -20.25 -4.43 -2.96
N ALA A 12 -19.27 -3.98 -2.17
CA ALA A 12 -19.02 -2.55 -1.98
C ALA A 12 -18.41 -1.85 -3.21
N GLY A 13 -17.89 -2.60 -4.19
CA GLY A 13 -17.29 -2.05 -5.41
C GLY A 13 -15.75 -1.98 -5.39
N LYS A 14 -15.10 -2.78 -4.54
CA LYS A 14 -13.61 -2.89 -4.49
C LYS A 14 -12.99 -3.07 -5.87
N SER A 15 -13.48 -4.02 -6.66
CA SER A 15 -12.92 -4.30 -7.98
C SER A 15 -13.10 -3.14 -8.97
N THR A 16 -14.16 -2.32 -8.81
CA THR A 16 -14.32 -1.07 -9.57
C THR A 16 -13.28 -0.03 -9.16
N VAL A 17 -13.05 0.15 -7.85
CA VAL A 17 -11.99 1.03 -7.34
C VAL A 17 -10.60 0.55 -7.81
N ALA A 18 -10.32 -0.74 -7.73
CA ALA A 18 -9.06 -1.33 -8.20
C ALA A 18 -8.87 -1.09 -9.71
N SER A 19 -9.92 -1.26 -10.52
CA SER A 19 -9.88 -0.96 -11.95
C SER A 19 -9.55 0.50 -12.22
N MET A 20 -10.23 1.42 -11.53
CA MET A 20 -9.96 2.86 -11.67
C MET A 20 -8.52 3.20 -11.27
N LEU A 21 -8.00 2.66 -10.16
CA LEU A 21 -6.60 2.87 -9.76
C LEU A 21 -5.63 2.29 -10.80
N SER A 22 -5.95 1.16 -11.41
CA SER A 22 -5.16 0.55 -12.48
C SER A 22 -5.09 1.43 -13.73
N GLU A 23 -6.18 2.07 -14.12
CA GLU A 23 -6.23 3.01 -15.26
C GLU A 23 -5.24 4.19 -15.09
N PHE A 24 -4.91 4.53 -13.84
CA PHE A 24 -3.93 5.56 -13.51
C PHE A 24 -2.52 5.04 -13.26
N GLY A 25 -2.23 3.78 -13.63
CA GLY A 25 -0.90 3.19 -13.60
C GLY A 25 -0.54 2.44 -12.31
N ALA A 26 -1.49 2.21 -11.40
CA ALA A 26 -1.24 1.38 -10.23
C ALA A 26 -1.19 -0.11 -10.61
N SER A 27 -0.22 -0.86 -10.06
CA SER A 27 -0.14 -2.31 -10.26
C SER A 27 -1.10 -3.03 -9.32
N ILE A 28 -2.06 -3.78 -9.86
CA ILE A 28 -3.06 -4.49 -9.06
C ILE A 28 -2.64 -5.92 -8.78
N ILE A 29 -2.56 -6.29 -7.50
CA ILE A 29 -2.37 -7.66 -7.03
C ILE A 29 -3.66 -8.10 -6.33
N ASN A 30 -4.35 -9.10 -6.89
CA ASN A 30 -5.65 -9.53 -6.39
C ASN A 30 -5.53 -10.91 -5.72
N ALA A 31 -5.93 -10.99 -4.45
CA ALA A 31 -5.87 -12.23 -3.67
C ALA A 31 -6.82 -13.32 -4.20
N ASP A 32 -8.01 -12.97 -4.69
CA ASP A 32 -8.97 -13.95 -5.23
C ASP A 32 -8.41 -14.65 -6.49
N LYS A 33 -7.66 -13.93 -7.33
CA LYS A 33 -6.94 -14.53 -8.47
C LYS A 33 -5.88 -15.52 -7.99
N ILE A 34 -5.13 -15.18 -6.95
CA ILE A 34 -4.13 -16.08 -6.34
C ILE A 34 -4.79 -17.30 -5.71
N VAL A 35 -5.94 -17.12 -5.02
CA VAL A 35 -6.72 -18.24 -4.48
C VAL A 35 -7.17 -19.18 -5.59
N SER A 36 -7.65 -18.65 -6.72
CA SER A 36 -8.04 -19.45 -7.89
C SER A 36 -6.87 -20.27 -8.46
N GLU A 37 -5.66 -19.73 -8.44
CA GLU A 37 -4.44 -20.46 -8.83
C GLU A 37 -4.08 -21.55 -7.80
N ILE A 38 -4.22 -21.27 -6.50
CA ILE A 38 -3.96 -22.23 -5.41
C ILE A 38 -4.90 -23.43 -5.48
N TRP A 39 -6.15 -23.26 -5.91
CA TRP A 39 -7.08 -24.37 -6.10
C TRP A 39 -6.69 -25.35 -7.21
N LYS A 40 -5.66 -25.05 -8.01
CA LYS A 40 -5.09 -25.97 -9.00
C LYS A 40 -3.94 -26.83 -8.44
N ASP A 41 -3.49 -26.54 -7.22
CA ASP A 41 -2.41 -27.28 -6.56
C ASP A 41 -2.92 -28.66 -6.11
N GLU A 42 -2.28 -29.73 -6.59
CA GLU A 42 -2.63 -31.11 -6.28
C GLU A 42 -2.61 -31.40 -4.77
N SER A 43 -1.70 -30.77 -4.02
CA SER A 43 -1.61 -30.94 -2.57
C SER A 43 -2.83 -30.35 -1.85
N ILE A 44 -3.37 -29.24 -2.36
CA ILE A 44 -4.59 -28.62 -1.84
C ILE A 44 -5.80 -29.49 -2.18
N LEU A 45 -5.92 -29.91 -3.44
CA LEU A 45 -7.00 -30.77 -3.91
C LEU A 45 -7.05 -32.08 -3.11
N LYS A 46 -5.89 -32.71 -2.88
CA LYS A 46 -5.78 -33.90 -2.04
C LYS A 46 -6.23 -33.62 -0.60
N ALA A 47 -5.74 -32.55 0.02
CA ALA A 47 -6.09 -32.23 1.41
C ALA A 47 -7.59 -31.99 1.61
N VAL A 48 -8.26 -31.30 0.67
CA VAL A 48 -9.71 -31.09 0.76
C VAL A 48 -10.50 -32.36 0.45
N LYS A 49 -9.99 -33.22 -0.45
CA LYS A 49 -10.59 -34.53 -0.74
C LYS A 49 -10.48 -35.47 0.45
N ASP A 50 -9.33 -35.53 1.11
CA ASP A 50 -9.10 -36.35 2.30
C ASP A 50 -10.02 -35.95 3.46
N ARG A 51 -10.41 -34.67 3.55
CA ARG A 51 -11.26 -34.14 4.62
C ARG A 51 -12.76 -34.24 4.32
N TRP A 52 -13.19 -33.85 3.13
CA TRP A 52 -14.61 -33.72 2.77
C TRP A 52 -15.10 -34.80 1.82
N GLY A 53 -14.21 -35.62 1.27
CA GLY A 53 -14.53 -36.65 0.30
C GLY A 53 -14.89 -36.09 -1.08
N ASP A 54 -15.49 -36.93 -1.91
CA ASP A 54 -15.84 -36.57 -3.30
C ASP A 54 -17.04 -35.61 -3.41
N VAL A 55 -17.74 -35.31 -2.30
CA VAL A 55 -18.94 -34.45 -2.29
C VAL A 55 -18.70 -33.02 -2.79
N ILE A 56 -17.44 -32.58 -2.76
CA ILE A 56 -17.03 -31.24 -3.21
C ILE A 56 -16.56 -31.23 -4.68
N PHE A 57 -16.47 -32.37 -5.35
CA PHE A 57 -16.03 -32.48 -6.74
C PHE A 57 -17.23 -32.81 -7.64
N SER A 58 -17.19 -32.39 -8.91
CA SER A 58 -18.03 -33.04 -9.94
C SER A 58 -17.40 -34.37 -10.34
N ASP A 59 -18.13 -35.26 -11.03
CA ASP A 59 -17.81 -36.66 -11.39
C ASP A 59 -16.50 -36.93 -12.20
N GLU A 60 -15.50 -36.04 -12.11
CA GLU A 60 -14.06 -36.10 -12.38
C GLU A 60 -13.48 -34.67 -12.58
N GLY A 61 -14.16 -33.63 -12.06
CA GLY A 61 -13.87 -32.22 -12.38
C GLY A 61 -13.33 -31.40 -11.20
N PRO A 62 -13.16 -30.08 -11.38
CA PRO A 62 -12.63 -29.21 -10.33
C PRO A 62 -13.56 -29.14 -9.11
N PRO A 63 -13.07 -28.71 -7.94
CA PRO A 63 -13.90 -28.48 -6.78
C PRO A 63 -15.04 -27.51 -7.09
N LEU A 64 -16.23 -27.83 -6.61
CA LEU A 64 -17.45 -27.04 -6.74
C LEU A 64 -17.46 -25.94 -5.66
N PRO A 65 -17.28 -24.66 -6.01
CA PRO A 65 -17.15 -23.57 -5.02
C PRO A 65 -18.39 -23.42 -4.14
N GLY A 66 -19.57 -23.75 -4.66
CA GLY A 66 -20.83 -23.77 -3.92
C GLY A 66 -20.81 -24.79 -2.78
N LYS A 67 -20.42 -26.04 -3.07
CA LYS A 67 -20.35 -27.11 -2.06
C LYS A 67 -19.34 -26.82 -0.96
N ILE A 68 -18.17 -26.29 -1.34
CA ILE A 68 -17.18 -25.84 -0.35
C ILE A 68 -17.77 -24.72 0.53
N SER A 69 -18.41 -23.73 -0.09
CA SER A 69 -19.06 -22.62 0.63
C SER A 69 -20.11 -23.14 1.63
N ASP A 70 -20.95 -24.08 1.23
CA ASP A 70 -21.98 -24.65 2.11
C ASP A 70 -21.35 -25.29 3.36
N ILE A 71 -20.28 -26.08 3.19
CA ILE A 71 -19.54 -26.68 4.32
C ILE A 71 -18.91 -25.60 5.21
N VAL A 72 -18.15 -24.66 4.64
CA VAL A 72 -17.35 -23.73 5.45
C VAL A 72 -18.17 -22.61 6.10
N PHE A 73 -19.32 -22.21 5.55
CA PHE A 73 -20.12 -21.14 6.16
C PHE A 73 -21.14 -21.67 7.19
N GLU A 74 -21.36 -22.98 7.23
CA GLU A 74 -22.17 -23.65 8.25
C GLU A 74 -21.36 -24.00 9.52
N ASP A 75 -20.10 -24.45 9.39
CA ASP A 75 -19.23 -24.84 10.52
C ASP A 75 -17.95 -23.99 10.61
N GLU A 76 -17.78 -23.28 11.74
CA GLU A 76 -16.62 -22.46 12.04
C GLU A 76 -15.30 -23.27 12.08
N LYS A 77 -15.34 -24.54 12.49
CA LYS A 77 -14.15 -25.42 12.52
C LYS A 77 -13.66 -25.69 11.10
N GLU A 78 -14.58 -25.96 10.19
CA GLU A 78 -14.27 -26.21 8.78
C GLU A 78 -13.77 -24.95 8.08
N TYR A 79 -14.39 -23.79 8.37
CA TYR A 79 -13.89 -22.48 7.94
C TYR A 79 -12.44 -22.26 8.36
N ARG A 80 -12.13 -22.42 9.66
CA ARG A 80 -10.79 -22.19 10.20
C ARG A 80 -9.77 -23.15 9.61
N TRP A 81 -10.13 -24.42 9.43
CA TRP A 81 -9.25 -25.40 8.80
C TRP A 81 -8.91 -25.01 7.35
N LEU A 82 -9.91 -24.65 6.54
CA LEU A 82 -9.68 -24.25 5.15
C LEU A 82 -8.82 -22.97 5.07
N CYS A 83 -9.14 -21.98 5.91
CA CYS A 83 -8.33 -20.77 6.02
C CYS A 83 -6.88 -21.08 6.39
N GLY A 84 -6.64 -22.00 7.34
CA GLY A 84 -5.30 -22.44 7.73
C GLY A 84 -4.54 -23.14 6.60
N LEU A 85 -5.25 -23.84 5.72
CA LEU A 85 -4.66 -24.51 4.55
C LEU A 85 -4.28 -23.51 3.44
N ILE A 86 -5.16 -22.54 3.16
CA ILE A 86 -5.05 -21.64 2.00
C ILE A 86 -4.30 -20.34 2.33
N HIS A 87 -4.62 -19.67 3.45
CA HIS A 87 -4.12 -18.32 3.74
C HIS A 87 -2.58 -18.22 3.77
N PRO A 88 -1.82 -19.18 4.34
CA PRO A 88 -0.35 -19.08 4.33
C PRO A 88 0.23 -19.02 2.91
N ARG A 89 -0.32 -19.82 1.98
CA ARG A 89 0.11 -19.84 0.58
C ARG A 89 -0.27 -18.55 -0.14
N VAL A 90 -1.49 -18.05 0.07
CA VAL A 90 -1.93 -16.76 -0.48
C VAL A 90 -1.02 -15.64 -0.01
N ARG A 91 -0.74 -15.56 1.30
CA ARG A 91 0.12 -14.54 1.90
C ARG A 91 1.52 -14.56 1.30
N ALA A 92 2.14 -15.73 1.21
CA ALA A 92 3.48 -15.88 0.63
C ALA A 92 3.53 -15.44 -0.85
N GLN A 93 2.55 -15.83 -1.65
CA GLN A 93 2.49 -15.42 -3.06
C GLN A 93 2.21 -13.92 -3.24
N MET A 94 1.33 -13.35 -2.41
CA MET A 94 1.08 -11.90 -2.41
C MET A 94 2.33 -11.12 -2.03
N GLU A 95 2.98 -11.52 -0.94
CA GLU A 95 4.23 -10.90 -0.48
C GLU A 95 5.31 -10.95 -1.56
N ALA A 96 5.54 -12.11 -2.17
CA ALA A 96 6.50 -12.24 -3.27
C ALA A 96 6.16 -11.27 -4.42
N LYS A 97 4.91 -11.28 -4.91
CA LYS A 97 4.49 -10.37 -6.01
C LYS A 97 4.68 -8.90 -5.64
N VAL A 98 4.40 -8.52 -4.40
CA VAL A 98 4.58 -7.15 -3.89
C VAL A 98 6.06 -6.76 -3.87
N LEU A 99 6.93 -7.60 -3.28
CA LEU A 99 8.35 -7.30 -3.09
C LEU A 99 9.12 -7.18 -4.42
N PHE A 100 8.67 -7.88 -5.47
CA PHE A 100 9.24 -7.78 -6.82
C PHE A 100 8.55 -6.73 -7.71
N SER A 101 7.58 -5.99 -7.18
CA SER A 101 6.89 -4.92 -7.92
C SER A 101 7.49 -3.55 -7.62
N GLU A 102 7.39 -2.64 -8.58
CA GLU A 102 7.81 -1.24 -8.45
C GLU A 102 6.62 -0.29 -8.51
N GLY A 103 6.85 0.98 -8.14
CA GLY A 103 5.83 2.02 -8.16
C GLY A 103 4.74 1.86 -7.09
N LEU A 104 3.52 2.32 -7.43
CA LEU A 104 2.33 2.22 -6.60
C LEU A 104 1.65 0.87 -6.82
N ILE A 105 1.49 0.10 -5.75
CA ILE A 105 0.90 -1.23 -5.78
C ILE A 105 -0.41 -1.20 -5.00
N VAL A 106 -1.46 -1.79 -5.55
CA VAL A 106 -2.74 -1.98 -4.86
C VAL A 106 -2.96 -3.48 -4.68
N ALA A 107 -2.84 -3.92 -3.43
CA ALA A 107 -3.11 -5.29 -3.03
C ALA A 107 -4.58 -5.41 -2.60
N GLU A 108 -5.44 -5.97 -3.46
CA GLU A 108 -6.82 -6.28 -3.13
C GLU A 108 -6.85 -7.53 -2.24
N ILE A 109 -7.05 -7.33 -0.93
CA ILE A 109 -6.99 -8.36 0.10
C ILE A 109 -8.37 -8.45 0.76
N PRO A 110 -9.19 -9.46 0.40
CA PRO A 110 -10.37 -9.81 1.17
C PRO A 110 -9.96 -10.08 2.62
N LEU A 111 -10.80 -9.66 3.56
CA LEU A 111 -10.60 -9.95 4.98
C LEU A 111 -9.27 -9.39 5.55
N LEU A 112 -8.79 -8.26 5.00
CA LEU A 112 -7.53 -7.62 5.40
C LEU A 112 -7.45 -7.37 6.92
N PHE A 113 -8.49 -6.79 7.51
CA PHE A 113 -8.49 -6.45 8.93
C PHE A 113 -8.67 -7.66 9.83
N GLU A 114 -9.47 -8.63 9.39
CA GLU A 114 -9.75 -9.88 10.09
C GLU A 114 -8.48 -10.74 10.23
N ASN A 115 -7.58 -10.66 9.25
CA ASN A 115 -6.34 -11.42 9.22
C ASN A 115 -5.12 -10.64 9.74
N GLY A 116 -5.29 -9.35 10.05
CA GLY A 116 -4.21 -8.42 10.32
C GLY A 116 -3.59 -7.85 9.03
N VAL A 117 -3.25 -6.57 9.08
CA VAL A 117 -2.61 -5.87 7.97
C VAL A 117 -1.17 -6.39 7.82
N PRO A 118 -0.77 -6.92 6.65
CA PRO A 118 0.60 -7.39 6.44
C PRO A 118 1.62 -6.26 6.58
N TRP A 119 2.82 -6.58 7.10
CA TRP A 119 3.91 -5.61 7.33
C TRP A 119 4.35 -4.84 6.06
N TRP A 120 4.13 -5.45 4.89
CA TRP A 120 4.49 -4.86 3.60
C TRP A 120 3.45 -3.86 3.10
N VAL A 121 2.25 -3.78 3.69
CA VAL A 121 1.23 -2.76 3.38
C VAL A 121 1.59 -1.44 4.08
N ASP A 122 1.63 -0.35 3.33
CA ASP A 122 1.97 1.00 3.83
C ASP A 122 0.72 1.84 4.14
N PHE A 123 -0.40 1.54 3.48
CA PHE A 123 -1.63 2.32 3.56
C PHE A 123 -2.85 1.44 3.32
N THR A 124 -3.95 1.67 4.01
CA THR A 124 -5.18 0.87 3.91
C THR A 124 -6.34 1.68 3.36
N VAL A 125 -7.03 1.13 2.36
CA VAL A 125 -8.23 1.71 1.76
C VAL A 125 -9.39 0.76 1.99
N TYR A 126 -10.44 1.27 2.62
CA TYR A 126 -11.67 0.53 2.87
C TYR A 126 -12.82 1.06 2.02
N VAL A 127 -13.38 0.20 1.17
CA VAL A 127 -14.56 0.52 0.35
C VAL A 127 -15.82 0.04 1.05
N SER A 128 -16.72 0.98 1.35
CA SER A 128 -18.01 0.72 1.98
C SER A 128 -19.16 1.06 1.03
N SER A 129 -20.33 0.45 1.27
CA SER A 129 -21.56 0.78 0.54
C SER A 129 -22.78 0.38 1.38
N PRO A 130 -23.93 1.09 1.26
CA PRO A 130 -25.15 0.74 1.98
C PRO A 130 -25.60 -0.70 1.68
N LEU A 131 -26.15 -1.39 2.70
CA LEU A 131 -26.58 -2.79 2.60
C LEU A 131 -27.51 -3.04 1.40
N ALA A 132 -28.51 -2.17 1.19
CA ALA A 132 -29.44 -2.29 0.07
C ALA A 132 -28.72 -2.29 -1.30
N GLN A 133 -27.70 -1.46 -1.47
CA GLN A 133 -26.91 -1.43 -2.71
C GLN A 133 -26.05 -2.67 -2.86
N ARG A 134 -25.44 -3.13 -1.76
CA ARG A 134 -24.65 -4.37 -1.73
C ARG A 134 -25.49 -5.59 -2.08
N VAL A 135 -26.69 -5.73 -1.53
CA VAL A 135 -27.65 -6.78 -1.88
C VAL A 135 -27.97 -6.70 -3.37
N ASN A 136 -28.32 -5.51 -3.88
CA ASN A 136 -28.66 -5.34 -5.29
C ASN A 136 -27.53 -5.75 -6.24
N ARG A 137 -26.27 -5.41 -5.91
CA ARG A 137 -25.08 -5.76 -6.71
C ARG A 137 -24.74 -7.25 -6.68
N ASN A 138 -25.15 -7.98 -5.65
CA ASN A 138 -24.92 -9.44 -5.56
C ASN A 138 -26.13 -10.28 -6.01
N LYS A 139 -27.21 -9.65 -6.51
CA LYS A 139 -28.38 -10.38 -7.03
C LYS A 139 -28.03 -11.35 -8.16
N SER A 140 -27.10 -10.99 -9.04
CA SER A 140 -26.62 -11.87 -10.12
C SER A 140 -25.92 -13.14 -9.61
N ARG A 141 -25.46 -13.13 -8.36
CA ARG A 141 -24.88 -14.30 -7.67
C ARG A 141 -25.93 -15.08 -6.87
N GLY A 142 -27.20 -14.66 -6.91
CA GLY A 142 -28.29 -15.24 -6.13
C GLY A 142 -28.26 -14.85 -4.65
N TRP A 143 -27.45 -13.87 -4.24
CA TRP A 143 -27.31 -13.53 -2.82
C TRP A 143 -28.33 -12.47 -2.41
N ASN A 144 -29.09 -12.80 -1.37
CA ASN A 144 -30.01 -11.90 -0.71
C ASN A 144 -29.38 -11.32 0.58
N GLU A 145 -30.13 -10.53 1.32
CA GLU A 145 -29.69 -9.95 2.59
C GLU A 145 -29.26 -11.01 3.61
N TYR A 146 -30.02 -12.10 3.71
CA TYR A 146 -29.70 -13.21 4.60
C TYR A 146 -28.36 -13.88 4.25
N GLU A 147 -28.06 -14.09 2.98
CA GLU A 147 -26.79 -14.69 2.54
C GLU A 147 -25.60 -13.79 2.85
N LEU A 148 -25.74 -12.47 2.66
CA LEU A 148 -24.71 -11.51 3.06
C LEU A 148 -24.50 -11.55 4.58
N PHE A 149 -25.58 -11.52 5.36
CA PHE A 149 -25.50 -11.63 6.81
C PHE A 149 -24.84 -12.94 7.26
N ARG A 150 -25.24 -14.08 6.67
CA ARG A 150 -24.69 -15.41 6.97
C ARG A 150 -23.17 -15.47 6.80
N ARG A 151 -22.65 -14.82 5.76
CA ARG A 151 -21.22 -14.75 5.45
C ARG A 151 -20.47 -13.76 6.34
N GLU A 152 -21.13 -12.65 6.71
CA GLU A 152 -20.49 -11.56 7.45
C GLU A 152 -20.60 -11.68 8.96
N ARG A 153 -21.45 -12.56 9.49
CA ARG A 153 -21.71 -12.71 10.94
C ARG A 153 -20.46 -12.97 11.79
N TRP A 154 -19.40 -13.52 11.21
CA TRP A 154 -18.15 -13.85 11.90
C TRP A 154 -17.03 -12.81 11.65
N LEU A 155 -17.29 -11.82 10.80
CA LEU A 155 -16.30 -10.84 10.38
C LEU A 155 -16.28 -9.66 11.35
N ILE A 156 -15.20 -8.87 11.29
CA ILE A 156 -15.13 -7.62 12.03
C ILE A 156 -16.25 -6.68 11.53
N PRO A 157 -16.99 -6.00 12.42
CA PRO A 157 -18.05 -5.08 12.03
C PRO A 157 -17.57 -3.99 11.06
N GLN A 158 -18.43 -3.59 10.13
CA GLN A 158 -18.14 -2.57 9.11
C GLN A 158 -17.59 -1.28 9.74
N GLU A 159 -18.19 -0.80 10.83
CA GLU A 159 -17.76 0.43 11.50
C GLU A 159 -16.36 0.31 12.11
N THR A 160 -16.01 -0.86 12.63
CA THR A 160 -14.66 -1.12 13.16
C THR A 160 -13.63 -1.11 12.04
N LYS A 161 -13.93 -1.76 10.88
CA LYS A 161 -13.06 -1.72 9.70
C LYS A 161 -12.91 -0.31 9.14
N ARG A 162 -13.99 0.48 9.14
CA ARG A 162 -14.00 1.87 8.70
C ARG A 162 -13.05 2.74 9.53
N LYS A 163 -13.04 2.56 10.86
CA LYS A 163 -12.14 3.27 11.78
C LYS A 163 -10.69 2.81 11.71
N ALA A 164 -10.46 1.55 11.34
CA ALA A 164 -9.12 0.98 11.21
C ALA A 164 -8.44 1.34 9.88
N ALA A 165 -9.19 1.85 8.90
CA ALA A 165 -8.67 2.21 7.59
C ALA A 165 -8.09 3.61 7.55
N ASP A 166 -6.99 3.79 6.82
CA ASP A 166 -6.38 5.11 6.60
C ASP A 166 -7.21 5.99 5.67
N TRP A 167 -7.94 5.35 4.74
CA TRP A 167 -8.87 6.02 3.84
C TRP A 167 -10.14 5.20 3.64
N VAL A 168 -11.27 5.89 3.66
CA VAL A 168 -12.59 5.26 3.46
C VAL A 168 -13.23 5.82 2.21
N ILE A 169 -13.62 4.93 1.29
CA ILE A 169 -14.43 5.28 0.12
C ILE A 169 -15.87 4.84 0.40
N MET A 170 -16.79 5.80 0.45
CA MET A 170 -18.23 5.54 0.54
C MET A 170 -18.81 5.47 -0.88
N ASN A 171 -19.15 4.26 -1.34
CA ASN A 171 -19.73 4.03 -2.66
C ASN A 171 -21.26 3.96 -2.58
N ASP A 172 -21.89 5.12 -2.42
CA ASP A 172 -23.33 5.31 -2.21
C ASP A 172 -24.02 6.23 -3.24
N LYS A 173 -23.28 7.09 -3.95
CA LYS A 173 -23.84 8.18 -4.77
C LYS A 173 -23.76 8.02 -6.29
N GLY A 174 -23.11 6.98 -6.80
CA GLY A 174 -22.99 6.75 -8.26
C GLY A 174 -21.55 6.63 -8.73
N LEU A 175 -21.36 6.33 -10.02
CA LEU A 175 -20.04 6.05 -10.60
C LEU A 175 -19.18 7.31 -10.76
N ASN A 176 -19.80 8.47 -11.05
CA ASN A 176 -19.07 9.73 -11.23
C ASN A 176 -18.51 10.23 -9.91
N GLU A 177 -19.29 10.17 -8.85
CA GLU A 177 -18.91 10.52 -7.48
C GLU A 177 -17.82 9.57 -6.99
N LEU A 178 -17.98 8.26 -7.22
CA LEU A 178 -16.95 7.27 -6.92
C LEU A 178 -15.64 7.58 -7.63
N ARG A 179 -15.70 7.94 -8.92
CA ARG A 179 -14.51 8.33 -9.69
C ARG A 179 -13.85 9.57 -9.10
N GLY A 180 -14.64 10.55 -8.66
CA GLY A 180 -14.14 11.74 -7.95
C GLY A 180 -13.39 11.39 -6.66
N GLU A 181 -13.93 10.47 -5.85
CA GLU A 181 -13.26 9.98 -4.63
C GLU A 181 -11.96 9.22 -4.96
N VAL A 182 -11.96 8.37 -5.99
CA VAL A 182 -10.77 7.65 -6.42
C VAL A 182 -9.69 8.61 -6.94
N CYS A 183 -10.07 9.68 -7.66
CA CYS A 183 -9.13 10.71 -8.08
C CYS A 183 -8.49 11.44 -6.88
N ARG A 184 -9.27 11.77 -5.84
CA ARG A 184 -8.73 12.37 -4.60
C ARG A 184 -7.76 11.43 -3.89
N LEU A 185 -8.14 10.16 -3.74
CA LEU A 185 -7.27 9.14 -3.17
C LEU A 185 -5.97 9.02 -3.98
N LEU A 186 -6.06 8.97 -5.30
CA LEU A 186 -4.89 8.83 -6.17
C LEU A 186 -3.93 10.01 -6.04
N ASP A 187 -4.44 11.25 -6.03
CA ASP A 187 -3.61 12.44 -5.85
C ASP A 187 -2.84 12.36 -4.52
N PHE A 188 -3.55 12.02 -3.45
CA PHE A 188 -2.94 11.80 -2.14
C PHE A 188 -1.87 10.68 -2.18
N LEU A 189 -2.18 9.54 -2.79
CA LEU A 189 -1.26 8.40 -2.91
C LEU A 189 -0.01 8.73 -3.71
N LYS A 190 -0.14 9.50 -4.80
CA LYS A 190 0.99 9.96 -5.61
C LYS A 190 1.93 10.85 -4.80
N ARG A 191 1.38 11.74 -3.99
CA ARG A 191 2.17 12.65 -3.16
C ARG A 191 2.87 11.89 -2.03
N ILE A 192 2.15 11.05 -1.29
CA ILE A 192 2.69 10.35 -0.11
C ILE A 192 3.70 9.24 -0.44
N SER A 193 3.59 8.67 -1.64
CA SER A 193 4.54 7.65 -2.12
C SER A 193 5.88 8.24 -2.58
N CYS A 194 5.97 9.56 -2.75
CA CYS A 194 7.13 10.26 -3.29
C CYS A 194 7.97 11.00 -2.24
N CYS A 195 7.84 10.67 -0.94
CA CYS A 195 8.77 11.18 0.07
C CYS A 195 10.19 10.69 -0.19
N ILE A 196 11.16 11.60 -0.05
CA ILE A 196 12.59 11.38 -0.28
C ILE A 196 13.39 11.69 0.99
N GLU A 197 14.48 10.94 1.18
CA GLU A 197 15.58 11.32 2.06
C GLU A 197 16.79 11.64 1.18
N GLY A 198 17.37 12.81 1.39
CA GLY A 198 18.54 13.24 0.64
C GLY A 198 19.61 13.80 1.54
N PHE A 199 20.76 14.09 0.94
CA PHE A 199 21.86 14.71 1.65
C PHE A 199 22.72 15.59 0.74
N PHE A 200 23.46 16.48 1.39
CA PHE A 200 24.58 17.23 0.83
C PHE A 200 25.62 17.49 1.91
N THR A 201 26.86 17.82 1.55
CA THR A 201 27.92 18.18 2.49
C THR A 201 28.33 19.63 2.33
N CYS A 202 28.64 20.31 3.43
CA CYS A 202 29.11 21.70 3.47
C CYS A 202 30.49 21.80 4.12
N GLY A 203 31.26 22.84 3.76
CA GLY A 203 32.63 23.01 4.28
C GLY A 203 32.71 23.54 5.72
N SER A 204 31.58 24.00 6.28
CA SER A 204 31.52 24.47 7.67
C SER A 204 30.13 24.26 8.29
N PHE A 205 30.08 24.25 9.63
CA PHE A 205 28.82 24.16 10.36
C PHE A 205 27.91 25.36 10.09
N ASP A 206 28.46 26.58 10.08
CA ASP A 206 27.68 27.80 9.85
C ASP A 206 27.04 27.83 8.46
N GLU A 207 27.76 27.33 7.44
CA GLU A 207 27.21 27.15 6.10
C GLU A 207 26.07 26.12 6.10
N ALA A 208 26.31 24.94 6.69
CA ALA A 208 25.31 23.88 6.80
C ALA A 208 24.04 24.39 7.51
N GLU A 209 24.18 25.06 8.65
CA GLU A 209 23.07 25.59 9.44
C GLU A 209 22.29 26.65 8.64
N ARG A 210 22.98 27.58 7.98
CA ARG A 210 22.34 28.63 7.18
C ARG A 210 21.52 28.05 6.03
N ILE A 211 22.09 27.12 5.27
CA ILE A 211 21.39 26.48 4.14
C ILE A 211 20.21 25.65 4.66
N ALA A 212 20.42 24.84 5.70
CA ALA A 212 19.39 24.01 6.30
C ALA A 212 18.21 24.86 6.81
N ARG A 213 18.48 25.97 7.51
CA ARG A 213 17.46 26.89 8.00
C ARG A 213 16.68 27.51 6.85
N PHE A 214 17.35 27.95 5.80
CA PHE A 214 16.69 28.54 4.64
C PHE A 214 15.78 27.54 3.91
N LEU A 215 16.20 26.28 3.77
CA LEU A 215 15.36 25.22 3.19
C LEU A 215 14.10 24.96 4.02
N LEU A 216 14.22 24.96 5.35
CA LEU A 216 13.09 24.80 6.28
C LEU A 216 12.13 26.00 6.23
N GLU A 217 12.64 27.23 6.24
CA GLU A 217 11.84 28.47 6.15
C GLU A 217 11.06 28.56 4.84
N LYS A 218 11.66 28.06 3.74
CA LYS A 218 11.00 27.95 2.43
C LYS A 218 10.09 26.73 2.30
N ARG A 219 9.99 25.90 3.35
CA ARG A 219 9.22 24.65 3.37
C ARG A 219 9.61 23.70 2.24
N LEU A 220 10.86 23.76 1.80
CA LEU A 220 11.40 22.84 0.78
C LEU A 220 11.78 21.50 1.38
N VAL A 221 12.03 21.46 2.69
CA VAL A 221 12.32 20.25 3.46
C VAL A 221 11.55 20.31 4.76
N ALA A 222 11.15 19.16 5.30
CA ALA A 222 10.43 19.06 6.57
C ALA A 222 11.39 18.96 7.76
N CYS A 223 12.62 18.51 7.51
CA CYS A 223 13.61 18.26 8.54
C CYS A 223 15.02 18.26 7.97
N THR A 224 15.98 18.67 8.80
CA THR A 224 17.41 18.52 8.53
C THR A 224 18.13 17.96 9.76
N ASN A 225 19.16 17.14 9.53
CA ASN A 225 20.11 16.69 10.55
C ASN A 225 21.52 17.04 10.08
N ILE A 226 22.34 17.62 10.96
CA ILE A 226 23.71 18.06 10.62
C ILE A 226 24.70 17.24 11.44
N VAL A 227 25.68 16.64 10.76
CA VAL A 227 26.71 15.78 11.38
C VAL A 227 28.07 16.08 10.76
N GLY A 228 29.11 16.25 11.59
CA GLY A 228 30.48 16.39 11.09
C GLY A 228 31.01 15.08 10.51
N VAL A 229 31.72 15.15 9.38
CA VAL A 229 32.27 14.00 8.65
C VAL A 229 33.67 14.34 8.11
N ASP A 230 34.53 13.32 8.01
CA ASP A 230 35.79 13.42 7.26
C ASP A 230 35.58 12.84 5.86
N SER A 231 35.72 13.67 4.84
CA SER A 231 35.50 13.31 3.44
C SER A 231 36.83 13.08 2.72
N ARG A 232 36.90 12.02 1.91
CA ARG A 232 38.03 11.76 0.99
C ARG A 232 37.52 11.46 -0.40
N TYR A 233 38.06 12.13 -1.39
CA TYR A 233 37.55 12.06 -2.76
C TYR A 233 38.65 12.37 -3.78
N LEU A 234 38.37 12.07 -5.05
CA LEU A 234 39.24 12.42 -6.16
C LEU A 234 38.74 13.70 -6.80
N TRP A 235 39.60 14.71 -6.90
CA TRP A 235 39.30 15.97 -7.58
C TRP A 235 40.40 16.30 -8.57
N LEU A 236 40.03 16.41 -9.85
CA LEU A 236 40.97 16.70 -10.95
C LEU A 236 42.22 15.77 -10.96
N GLY A 237 42.04 14.51 -10.54
CA GLY A 237 43.09 13.49 -10.48
C GLY A 237 43.89 13.46 -9.18
N ASN A 238 43.66 14.37 -8.25
CA ASN A 238 44.31 14.41 -6.95
C ASN A 238 43.42 13.78 -5.87
N LEU A 239 44.05 13.16 -4.87
CA LEU A 239 43.37 12.71 -3.66
C LEU A 239 43.26 13.88 -2.69
N GLU A 240 42.03 14.31 -2.42
CA GLU A 240 41.71 15.40 -1.50
C GLU A 240 41.13 14.84 -0.19
N SER A 241 41.20 15.64 0.87
CA SER A 241 40.65 15.31 2.18
C SER A 241 40.18 16.57 2.89
N ASP A 242 38.92 16.59 3.31
CA ASP A 242 38.31 17.74 4.00
C ASP A 242 37.51 17.31 5.23
N GLN A 243 37.38 18.22 6.19
CA GLN A 243 36.38 18.10 7.25
C GLN A 243 35.13 18.85 6.82
N GLU A 244 34.03 18.12 6.70
CA GLU A 244 32.76 18.62 6.19
C GLU A 244 31.63 18.39 7.19
N TYR A 245 30.48 18.97 6.89
CA TYR A 245 29.24 18.77 7.62
C TYR A 245 28.19 18.19 6.67
N LEU A 246 27.81 16.94 6.92
CA LEU A 246 26.73 16.25 6.22
C LEU A 246 25.39 16.79 6.71
N VAL A 247 24.59 17.32 5.79
CA VAL A 247 23.20 17.70 5.99
C VAL A 247 22.31 16.64 5.38
N ILE A 248 21.59 15.89 6.21
CA ILE A 248 20.56 14.94 5.77
C ILE A 248 19.21 15.65 5.83
N PHE A 249 18.41 15.57 4.77
CA PHE A 249 17.10 16.21 4.70
C PHE A 249 15.99 15.24 4.30
N LYS A 250 14.75 15.57 4.69
CA LYS A 250 13.54 14.83 4.31
C LYS A 250 12.58 15.77 3.58
N SER A 251 12.09 15.36 2.42
CA SER A 251 11.22 16.18 1.56
C SER A 251 10.34 15.29 0.67
N VAL A 252 9.70 15.89 -0.34
CA VAL A 252 9.00 15.25 -1.45
C VAL A 252 9.77 15.44 -2.75
N GLU A 253 9.72 14.42 -3.61
CA GLU A 253 10.54 14.32 -4.82
C GLU A 253 10.35 15.48 -5.81
N ASN A 254 9.14 16.02 -5.94
CA ASN A 254 8.83 17.15 -6.82
C ASN A 254 9.54 18.45 -6.41
N LEU A 255 9.96 18.58 -5.15
CA LEU A 255 10.71 19.75 -4.67
C LEU A 255 12.21 19.62 -4.87
N PHE A 256 12.73 18.43 -5.21
CA PHE A 256 14.16 18.20 -5.37
C PHE A 256 14.86 19.18 -6.32
N PRO A 257 14.31 19.53 -7.51
CA PRO A 257 14.95 20.52 -8.39
C PRO A 257 15.10 21.90 -7.75
N GLN A 258 14.15 22.30 -6.90
CA GLN A 258 14.21 23.57 -6.19
C GLN A 258 15.19 23.51 -5.02
N ILE A 259 15.25 22.39 -4.30
CA ILE A 259 16.26 22.13 -3.25
C ILE A 259 17.66 22.20 -3.85
N GLU A 260 17.91 21.47 -4.94
CA GLU A 260 19.20 21.44 -5.63
C GLU A 260 19.66 22.85 -6.02
N ARG A 261 18.75 23.62 -6.62
CA ARG A 261 19.02 25.00 -7.01
C ARG A 261 19.39 25.88 -5.81
N VAL A 262 18.59 25.84 -4.76
CA VAL A 262 18.81 26.66 -3.54
C VAL A 262 20.12 26.30 -2.86
N VAL A 263 20.42 25.01 -2.73
CA VAL A 263 21.67 24.54 -2.13
C VAL A 263 22.85 25.02 -2.99
N ARG A 264 22.82 24.84 -4.31
CA ARG A 264 23.89 25.29 -5.21
C ARG A 264 24.14 26.79 -5.16
N GLU A 265 23.09 27.61 -5.20
CA GLU A 265 23.22 29.07 -5.17
C GLU A 265 23.80 29.57 -3.83
N ALA A 266 23.62 28.80 -2.75
CA ALA A 266 24.07 29.15 -1.41
C ALA A 266 25.38 28.48 -0.98
N HIS A 267 25.94 27.57 -1.79
CA HIS A 267 27.12 26.76 -1.43
C HIS A 267 28.44 27.45 -1.78
N SER A 268 29.47 27.18 -0.98
CA SER A 268 30.86 27.60 -1.24
C SER A 268 31.62 26.73 -2.24
N TYR A 269 31.09 25.56 -2.61
CA TYR A 269 31.77 24.61 -3.51
C TYR A 269 31.25 24.78 -4.93
N ASP A 270 32.13 24.63 -5.91
CA ASP A 270 31.75 24.72 -7.33
C ASP A 270 30.81 23.57 -7.75
N LEU A 271 30.99 22.39 -7.14
CA LEU A 271 30.19 21.20 -7.40
C LEU A 271 29.80 20.50 -6.09
N PRO A 272 28.79 21.01 -5.36
CA PRO A 272 28.31 20.32 -4.17
C PRO A 272 27.62 19.01 -4.57
N VAL A 273 27.93 17.93 -3.86
CA VAL A 273 27.23 16.65 -4.03
C VAL A 273 25.86 16.75 -3.37
N ILE A 274 24.80 16.73 -4.17
CA ILE A 274 23.41 16.79 -3.70
C ILE A 274 22.68 15.59 -4.27
N THR A 275 22.23 14.69 -3.41
CA THR A 275 21.53 13.47 -3.85
C THR A 275 20.32 13.19 -2.98
N ALA A 276 19.35 12.44 -3.52
CA ALA A 276 18.20 11.99 -2.78
C ALA A 276 17.75 10.60 -3.24
N GLN A 277 17.13 9.86 -2.33
CA GLN A 277 16.57 8.55 -2.57
C GLN A 277 15.12 8.53 -2.08
N ARG A 278 14.25 7.86 -2.83
CA ARG A 278 12.86 7.66 -2.42
C ARG A 278 12.81 6.71 -1.22
N MET A 279 12.05 7.09 -0.19
CA MET A 279 11.87 6.27 1.00
C MET A 279 11.12 4.98 0.63
N LYS A 280 11.77 3.82 0.71
CA LYS A 280 11.13 2.52 0.47
C LYS A 280 10.16 2.14 1.59
N LYS A 281 10.52 2.44 2.85
CA LYS A 281 9.70 2.24 4.04
C LYS A 281 9.89 3.42 4.98
N ALA A 282 8.80 3.87 5.56
CA ALA A 282 8.72 4.89 6.61
C ALA A 282 7.35 4.74 7.27
N SER A 283 7.21 5.15 8.54
CA SER A 283 5.88 5.18 9.15
C SER A 283 4.97 6.13 8.38
N LEU A 284 3.68 5.81 8.35
CA LEU A 284 2.71 6.60 7.60
C LEU A 284 2.61 8.03 8.15
N GLU A 285 2.73 8.17 9.47
CA GLU A 285 2.72 9.45 10.19
C GLU A 285 3.88 10.34 9.75
N VAL A 286 5.08 9.79 9.58
CA VAL A 286 6.24 10.56 9.09
C VAL A 286 6.01 11.03 7.66
N ARG A 287 5.44 10.19 6.79
CA ARG A 287 5.12 10.60 5.41
C ARG A 287 4.05 11.68 5.36
N LYS A 288 3.00 11.56 6.18
CA LYS A 288 1.94 12.57 6.31
C LYS A 288 2.53 13.91 6.80
N TRP A 289 3.37 13.87 7.83
CA TRP A 289 4.04 15.06 8.34
C TRP A 289 4.96 15.72 7.28
N ILE A 290 5.77 14.94 6.55
CA ILE A 290 6.60 15.49 5.46
C ILE A 290 5.73 16.20 4.41
N LEU A 291 4.61 15.60 4.02
CA LEU A 291 3.68 16.21 3.08
C LEU A 291 3.06 17.50 3.62
N GLU A 292 2.56 17.47 4.85
CA GLU A 292 1.95 18.63 5.50
C GLU A 292 2.94 19.81 5.61
N GLU A 293 4.22 19.51 5.85
CA GLU A 293 5.25 20.54 5.98
C GLU A 293 5.80 21.06 4.66
N CYS A 294 5.88 20.24 3.62
CA CYS A 294 6.52 20.61 2.36
C CYS A 294 5.55 21.02 1.25
N ASP A 295 4.31 20.52 1.28
CA ASP A 295 3.43 20.49 0.11
C ASP A 295 2.19 21.38 0.31
N SER A 296 2.48 22.65 0.66
CA SER A 296 1.52 23.75 0.86
C SER A 296 1.55 24.79 -0.25
#